data_AF-A0A257SZC5-F1
#
_entry.id   AF-A0A257SZC5-F1
#
_cell.length_a   1.000
_cell.length_b   1.000
_cell.length_c   1.000
_cell.angle_alpha   90.00
_cell.angle_beta   90.00
_cell.angle_gamma   90.00
#
_symmetry.space_group_name_H-M   'P 1'
#
loop_
_entity.id
_entity.type
_entity.pdbx_description
1 polymer ?
#
loop_
_entity_poly.entity_id
_entity_poly.type
_entity_poly.pdbx_seq_one_letter_code
_entity_poly.pdbx_strand_id
1 'polypeptide(L)'
;MLAGGDQSEIRTLLHLLSKGEVARSVNDQLHSLVSDLYGLYQETTEEAWEAIPRPPRLTDDKLAAAIEALVQCELPKHKSIVESRDKDLSAARAGDWLTLAGGGLAKCVLGGKTSYYNKPIDDGLAEIYRALVRHAKGVLVGQLADQTRAARQFLQKFDEHYRRLKLSRRALRFEDITLALGKSKLVERAEQLAFRLDTRLSHLLFDEFQDTSLEQWNVLRPLVEDVANRSDGFSQTTSDSEVGWEQCI
;
A
#
# COMPACT_ATOMS: atom_id res chain seq x y z
N MET A 1 -23.23 18.64 -3.43
CA MET A 1 -24.28 17.68 -3.83
C MET A 1 -23.76 16.89 -5.02
N LEU A 2 -23.29 15.66 -4.77
CA LEU A 2 -22.86 14.72 -5.81
C LEU A 2 -24.10 14.05 -6.41
N ALA A 3 -24.29 14.15 -7.71
CA ALA A 3 -25.51 13.77 -8.40
C ALA A 3 -25.63 12.25 -8.60
N GLY A 4 -26.73 11.68 -8.10
CA GLY A 4 -27.47 10.50 -8.60
C GLY A 4 -26.72 9.20 -8.91
N GLY A 5 -25.88 9.19 -9.95
CA GLY A 5 -25.24 7.99 -10.50
C GLY A 5 -23.98 7.55 -9.75
N ASP A 6 -23.26 8.49 -9.13
CA ASP A 6 -21.99 8.18 -8.42
C ASP A 6 -22.25 7.61 -7.02
N GLN A 7 -23.45 7.80 -6.45
CA GLN A 7 -23.76 7.33 -5.11
C GLN A 7 -23.86 5.81 -4.98
N SER A 8 -24.33 5.10 -6.02
CA SER A 8 -24.39 3.64 -6.01
C SER A 8 -22.99 3.03 -6.13
N GLU A 9 -22.13 3.59 -6.98
CA GLU A 9 -20.74 3.14 -7.12
C GLU A 9 -19.90 3.48 -5.90
N ILE A 10 -20.04 4.68 -5.34
CA ILE A 10 -19.42 5.06 -4.07
C ILE A 10 -19.89 4.09 -2.98
N ARG A 11 -21.18 3.72 -2.93
CA ARG A 11 -21.68 2.69 -2.01
C ARG A 11 -21.04 1.32 -2.22
N THR A 12 -20.83 0.89 -3.47
CA THR A 12 -20.18 -0.39 -3.78
C THR A 12 -18.71 -0.38 -3.33
N LEU A 13 -17.98 0.70 -3.63
CA LEU A 13 -16.60 0.89 -3.17
C LEU A 13 -16.52 0.97 -1.63
N LEU A 14 -17.51 1.61 -0.98
CA LEU A 14 -17.64 1.70 0.47
C LEU A 14 -17.92 0.34 1.13
N HIS A 15 -18.75 -0.50 0.52
CA HIS A 15 -19.02 -1.87 1.00
C HIS A 15 -17.83 -2.81 0.80
N LEU A 16 -16.97 -2.55 -0.19
CA LEU A 16 -15.71 -3.26 -0.38
C LEU A 16 -14.65 -2.82 0.65
N LEU A 17 -14.68 -1.55 1.04
CA LEU A 17 -13.72 -0.99 2.00
C LEU A 17 -14.08 -1.33 3.46
N SER A 18 -15.37 -1.29 3.80
CA SER A 18 -15.86 -1.64 5.13
C SER A 18 -16.26 -3.12 5.19
N LYS A 19 -15.60 -3.90 6.05
CA LYS A 19 -15.89 -5.33 6.30
C LYS A 19 -17.25 -5.55 7.02
N GLY A 20 -18.32 -4.89 6.60
CA GLY A 20 -19.67 -5.09 7.17
C GLY A 20 -19.85 -4.65 8.62
N GLU A 21 -18.89 -3.97 9.25
CA GLU A 21 -19.00 -3.50 10.63
C GLU A 21 -19.47 -2.05 10.71
N VAL A 22 -20.58 -1.84 11.45
CA VAL A 22 -21.15 -0.52 11.76
C VAL A 22 -20.32 0.12 12.88
N ALA A 23 -19.26 0.85 12.53
CA ALA A 23 -18.60 1.75 13.47
C ALA A 23 -17.92 2.94 12.76
N ARG A 24 -18.41 4.15 13.10
CA ARG A 24 -18.16 5.51 12.52
C ARG A 24 -19.08 5.87 11.37
N SER A 25 -19.48 7.15 11.29
CA SER A 25 -20.26 7.62 10.15
C SER A 25 -19.43 7.39 8.89
N VAL A 26 -20.07 6.94 7.80
CA VAL A 26 -19.41 6.70 6.50
C VAL A 26 -18.56 7.91 6.08
N ASN A 27 -19.02 9.11 6.42
CA ASN A 27 -18.33 10.36 6.15
C ASN A 27 -16.97 10.46 6.88
N ASP A 28 -16.87 10.00 8.12
CA ASP A 28 -15.62 10.05 8.89
C ASP A 28 -14.58 9.06 8.35
N GLN A 29 -15.03 7.89 7.89
CA GLN A 29 -14.14 6.90 7.25
C GLN A 29 -13.59 7.44 5.92
N LEU A 30 -14.45 8.06 5.10
CA LEU A 30 -14.01 8.70 3.85
C LEU A 30 -13.05 9.87 4.14
N HIS A 31 -13.37 10.68 5.15
CA HIS A 31 -12.52 11.80 5.54
C HIS A 31 -11.15 11.33 6.03
N SER A 32 -11.10 10.30 6.88
CA SER A 32 -9.83 9.67 7.31
C SER A 32 -9.06 9.14 6.10
N LEU A 33 -9.69 8.38 5.21
CA LEU A 33 -9.01 7.84 4.03
C LEU A 33 -8.38 8.94 3.18
N VAL A 34 -9.13 10.02 2.88
CA VAL A 34 -8.57 11.18 2.16
C VAL A 34 -7.44 11.83 2.95
N SER A 35 -7.67 12.13 4.24
CA SER A 35 -6.69 12.79 5.10
C SER A 35 -5.38 12.01 5.21
N ASP A 36 -5.47 10.69 5.29
CA ASP A 36 -4.34 9.81 5.59
C ASP A 36 -3.59 9.39 4.32
N LEU A 37 -4.29 9.28 3.18
CA LEU A 37 -3.72 8.65 1.97
C LEU A 37 -3.69 9.55 0.72
N TYR A 38 -4.35 10.72 0.72
CA TYR A 38 -4.41 11.54 -0.50
C TYR A 38 -3.05 12.12 -0.91
N GLY A 39 -2.21 12.51 0.04
CA GLY A 39 -0.82 12.92 -0.23
C GLY A 39 -0.05 11.80 -0.92
N LEU A 40 -0.02 10.61 -0.30
CA LEU A 40 0.61 9.42 -0.87
C LEU A 40 0.09 9.09 -2.28
N TYR A 41 -1.22 9.24 -2.52
CA TYR A 41 -1.80 9.04 -3.85
C TYR A 41 -1.27 10.04 -4.90
N GLN A 42 -0.98 11.28 -4.53
CA GLN A 42 -0.45 12.28 -5.48
C GLN A 42 1.01 12.00 -5.88
N GLU A 43 1.76 11.36 -4.99
CA GLU A 43 3.20 11.11 -5.08
C GLU A 43 3.53 9.76 -5.71
N THR A 44 2.59 8.81 -5.68
CA THR A 44 2.80 7.43 -6.14
C THR A 44 2.13 7.13 -7.48
N THR A 45 2.66 6.16 -8.20
CA THR A 45 2.08 5.68 -9.47
C THR A 45 1.00 4.62 -9.22
N GLU A 46 0.26 4.24 -10.25
CA GLU A 46 -0.76 3.19 -10.15
C GLU A 46 -0.18 1.84 -9.73
N GLU A 47 0.98 1.51 -10.25
CA GLU A 47 1.67 0.24 -10.03
C GLU A 47 2.01 0.03 -8.54
N ALA A 48 2.31 1.11 -7.80
CA ALA A 48 2.58 1.05 -6.37
C ALA A 48 1.38 0.51 -5.57
N TRP A 49 0.15 0.82 -6.00
CA TRP A 49 -1.08 0.34 -5.36
C TRP A 49 -1.49 -1.06 -5.83
N GLU A 50 -0.92 -1.53 -6.94
CA GLU A 50 -1.12 -2.89 -7.46
C GLU A 50 -0.01 -3.87 -7.04
N ALA A 51 1.04 -3.38 -6.38
CA ALA A 51 2.21 -4.16 -5.99
C ALA A 51 1.94 -5.24 -4.91
N ILE A 52 0.76 -5.22 -4.28
CA ILE A 52 0.42 -6.22 -3.26
C ILE A 52 0.24 -7.60 -3.93
N PRO A 53 1.04 -8.61 -3.53
CA PRO A 53 1.02 -9.91 -4.19
C PRO A 53 -0.32 -10.62 -3.99
N ARG A 54 -0.71 -11.47 -4.94
CA ARG A 54 -1.93 -12.29 -4.84
C ARG A 54 -1.58 -13.77 -4.73
N PRO A 55 -1.25 -14.27 -3.52
CA PRO A 55 -0.92 -15.67 -3.34
C PRO A 55 -2.10 -16.56 -3.72
N PRO A 56 -1.84 -17.76 -4.30
CA PRO A 56 -2.90 -18.68 -4.68
C PRO A 56 -3.65 -19.18 -3.44
N ARG A 57 -4.97 -19.23 -3.55
CA ARG A 57 -5.86 -19.84 -2.56
C ARG A 57 -6.33 -21.21 -3.04
N LEU A 58 -6.62 -22.12 -2.11
CA LEU A 58 -7.30 -23.39 -2.44
C LEU A 58 -8.66 -23.09 -3.09
N THR A 59 -9.05 -23.94 -4.05
CA THR A 59 -10.43 -23.98 -4.57
C THR A 59 -11.38 -24.50 -3.50
N ASP A 60 -12.67 -24.22 -3.62
CA ASP A 60 -13.67 -24.59 -2.62
C ASP A 60 -13.68 -26.11 -2.35
N ASP A 61 -13.56 -26.93 -3.40
CA ASP A 61 -13.47 -28.39 -3.27
C ASP A 61 -12.23 -28.84 -2.48
N LYS A 62 -11.07 -28.23 -2.76
CA LYS A 62 -9.81 -28.56 -2.07
C LYS A 62 -9.81 -28.05 -0.64
N LEU A 63 -10.49 -26.94 -0.37
CA LEU A 63 -10.67 -26.41 0.97
C LEU A 63 -11.57 -27.33 1.80
N ALA A 64 -12.70 -27.76 1.23
CA ALA A 64 -13.60 -28.72 1.87
C ALA A 64 -12.87 -30.03 2.19
N ALA A 65 -12.09 -30.56 1.25
CA ALA A 65 -11.26 -31.75 1.46
C ALA A 65 -10.21 -31.54 2.58
N ALA A 66 -9.57 -30.37 2.66
CA ALA A 66 -8.60 -30.07 3.71
C ALA A 66 -9.26 -29.95 5.10
N ILE A 67 -10.45 -29.36 5.18
CA ILE A 67 -11.24 -29.28 6.42
C ILE A 67 -11.67 -30.68 6.85
N GLU A 68 -12.13 -31.52 5.92
CA GLU A 68 -12.53 -32.89 6.22
C GLU A 68 -11.34 -33.76 6.64
N ALA A 69 -10.20 -33.62 5.98
CA ALA A 69 -8.95 -34.26 6.41
C ALA A 69 -8.56 -33.86 7.84
N LEU A 70 -8.74 -32.59 8.22
CA LEU A 70 -8.48 -32.13 9.59
C LEU A 70 -9.45 -32.74 10.62
N VAL A 71 -10.71 -33.00 10.23
CA VAL A 71 -11.71 -33.66 11.08
C VAL A 71 -11.34 -35.14 11.31
N GLN A 72 -10.91 -35.84 10.25
CA GLN A 72 -10.60 -37.28 10.28
C GLN A 72 -9.19 -37.60 10.81
N CYS A 73 -8.32 -36.59 10.96
CA CYS A 73 -6.94 -36.78 11.39
C CYS A 73 -6.86 -37.26 12.85
N GLU A 74 -6.03 -38.27 13.09
CA GLU A 74 -5.71 -38.74 14.43
C GLU A 74 -4.87 -37.69 15.18
N LEU A 75 -5.37 -37.25 16.33
CA LEU A 75 -4.68 -36.26 17.16
C LEU A 75 -3.88 -36.93 18.28
N PRO A 76 -2.72 -36.35 18.67
CA PRO A 76 -2.07 -36.71 19.92
C PRO A 76 -3.03 -36.56 21.10
N LYS A 77 -3.01 -37.52 22.05
CA LYS A 77 -3.87 -37.51 23.24
C LYS A 77 -3.51 -36.35 24.17
N HIS A 78 -4.10 -35.17 23.93
CA HIS A 78 -4.00 -33.99 24.79
C HIS A 78 -5.22 -33.08 24.60
N LYS A 79 -5.89 -32.71 25.71
CA LYS A 79 -7.13 -31.92 25.68
C LYS A 79 -6.98 -30.61 24.92
N SER A 80 -5.88 -29.87 25.14
CA SER A 80 -5.65 -28.57 24.48
C SER A 80 -5.37 -28.67 22.98
N ILE A 81 -4.91 -29.83 22.47
CA ILE A 81 -4.73 -30.04 21.01
C ILE A 81 -6.10 -30.18 20.35
N VAL A 82 -7.00 -30.94 20.99
CA VAL A 82 -8.38 -31.11 20.52
C VAL A 82 -9.13 -29.79 20.56
N GLU A 83 -9.04 -29.04 21.66
CA GLU A 83 -9.66 -27.71 21.79
C GLU A 83 -9.13 -26.71 20.74
N SER A 84 -7.81 -26.71 20.47
CA SER A 84 -7.25 -25.85 19.42
C SER A 84 -7.75 -26.26 18.03
N ARG A 85 -7.77 -27.55 17.71
CA ARG A 85 -8.27 -28.04 16.41
C ARG A 85 -9.73 -27.67 16.23
N ASP A 86 -10.57 -27.86 17.23
CA ASP A 86 -12.01 -27.57 17.13
C ASP A 86 -12.26 -26.07 16.94
N LYS A 87 -11.46 -25.22 17.59
CA LYS A 87 -11.48 -23.77 17.35
C LYS A 87 -11.04 -23.43 15.92
N ASP A 88 -9.96 -24.03 15.43
CA ASP A 88 -9.44 -23.81 14.07
C ASP A 88 -10.44 -24.29 13.02
N LEU A 89 -11.11 -25.43 13.24
CA LEU A 89 -12.19 -25.95 12.39
C LEU A 89 -13.39 -25.02 12.36
N SER A 90 -13.80 -24.49 13.50
CA SER A 90 -14.90 -23.51 13.58
C SER A 90 -14.53 -22.24 12.81
N ALA A 91 -13.31 -21.74 12.96
CA ALA A 91 -12.82 -20.57 12.25
C ALA A 91 -12.75 -20.80 10.73
N ALA A 92 -12.22 -21.94 10.28
CA ALA A 92 -12.16 -22.32 8.87
C ALA A 92 -13.56 -22.40 8.24
N ARG A 93 -14.53 -23.01 8.93
CA ARG A 93 -15.93 -23.12 8.45
C ARG A 93 -16.64 -21.77 8.40
N ALA A 94 -16.32 -20.87 9.32
CA ALA A 94 -16.84 -19.51 9.33
C ALA A 94 -16.14 -18.57 8.34
N GLY A 95 -15.05 -19.00 7.70
CA GLY A 95 -14.20 -18.14 6.87
C GLY A 95 -13.40 -17.11 7.67
N ASP A 96 -13.27 -17.27 8.99
CA ASP A 96 -12.47 -16.42 9.86
C ASP A 96 -11.00 -16.85 9.84
N TRP A 97 -10.34 -16.51 8.74
CA TRP A 97 -8.94 -16.83 8.50
C TRP A 97 -7.96 -16.09 9.41
N LEU A 98 -8.38 -14.95 9.99
CA LEU A 98 -7.54 -14.18 10.90
C LEU A 98 -7.42 -14.90 12.25
N THR A 99 -8.54 -15.40 12.78
CA THR A 99 -8.54 -16.20 14.02
C THR A 99 -7.78 -17.51 13.82
N LEU A 100 -7.95 -18.17 12.66
CA LEU A 100 -7.21 -19.40 12.34
C LEU A 100 -5.71 -19.15 12.29
N ALA A 101 -5.24 -18.15 11.53
CA ALA A 101 -3.80 -17.90 11.38
C ALA A 101 -3.16 -17.29 12.65
N GLY A 102 -3.94 -16.60 13.48
CA GLY A 102 -3.47 -15.87 14.65
C GLY A 102 -3.23 -16.71 15.91
N GLY A 103 -3.67 -17.97 15.94
CA GLY A 103 -3.65 -18.80 17.15
C GLY A 103 -3.39 -20.28 16.92
N GLY A 104 -3.43 -21.04 18.03
CA GLY A 104 -3.50 -22.49 18.00
C GLY A 104 -2.34 -23.21 17.32
N LEU A 105 -2.68 -24.37 16.76
CA LEU A 105 -1.78 -25.24 15.99
C LEU A 105 -1.34 -24.58 14.67
N ALA A 106 -2.22 -23.82 14.02
CA ALA A 106 -1.90 -23.09 12.79
C ALA A 106 -0.74 -22.10 12.98
N LYS A 107 -0.73 -21.33 14.09
CA LYS A 107 0.40 -20.43 14.44
C LYS A 107 1.70 -21.20 14.70
N CYS A 108 1.62 -22.37 15.30
CA CYS A 108 2.80 -23.20 15.56
C CYS A 108 3.39 -23.78 14.25
N VAL A 109 2.54 -24.27 13.35
CA VAL A 109 2.95 -24.75 12.03
C VAL A 109 3.49 -23.60 11.17
N LEU A 110 2.87 -22.42 11.23
CA LEU A 110 3.39 -21.18 10.61
C LEU A 110 4.80 -20.83 11.09
N GLY A 111 5.03 -20.95 12.40
CA GLY A 111 6.33 -20.68 13.03
C GLY A 111 7.37 -21.79 12.86
N GLY A 112 7.09 -22.84 12.07
CA GLY A 112 8.00 -23.96 11.84
C GLY A 112 8.21 -24.86 13.07
N LYS A 113 7.34 -24.77 14.09
CA LYS A 113 7.45 -25.62 15.27
C LYS A 113 6.92 -27.02 14.95
N THR A 114 7.71 -28.03 15.30
CA THR A 114 7.36 -29.45 15.18
C THR A 114 6.65 -30.00 16.41
N SER A 115 6.41 -29.16 17.42
CA SER A 115 5.73 -29.56 18.64
C SER A 115 4.76 -28.49 19.16
N TYR A 116 3.69 -28.95 19.82
CA TYR A 116 2.71 -28.14 20.53
C TYR A 116 2.52 -28.73 21.92
N TYR A 117 2.69 -27.93 22.98
CA TYR A 117 2.75 -28.41 24.37
C TYR A 117 3.65 -29.66 24.56
N ASN A 118 4.87 -29.62 24.01
CA ASN A 118 5.85 -30.71 24.05
C ASN A 118 5.37 -32.04 23.45
N LYS A 119 4.29 -32.03 22.65
CA LYS A 119 3.83 -33.18 21.87
C LYS A 119 4.21 -33.00 20.40
N PRO A 120 4.76 -34.02 19.73
CA PRO A 120 5.08 -33.94 18.32
C PRO A 120 3.80 -33.72 17.52
N ILE A 121 3.87 -32.80 16.56
CA ILE A 121 2.86 -32.64 15.53
C ILE A 121 3.21 -33.65 14.45
N ASP A 122 2.28 -34.56 14.16
CA ASP A 122 2.45 -35.51 13.06
C ASP A 122 2.63 -34.78 11.72
N ASP A 123 3.45 -35.33 10.84
CA ASP A 123 3.73 -34.70 9.53
C ASP A 123 2.47 -34.59 8.67
N GLY A 124 1.54 -35.55 8.76
CA GLY A 124 0.24 -35.48 8.09
C GLY A 124 -0.63 -34.33 8.61
N LEU A 125 -0.68 -34.15 9.94
CA LEU A 125 -1.38 -33.02 10.57
C LEU A 125 -0.74 -31.68 10.17
N ALA A 126 0.60 -31.61 10.15
CA ALA A 126 1.32 -30.41 9.76
C ALA A 126 1.05 -30.02 8.30
N GLU A 127 0.99 -30.99 7.37
CA GLU A 127 0.65 -30.73 5.96
C GLU A 127 -0.76 -30.16 5.79
N ILE A 128 -1.75 -30.70 6.52
CA ILE A 128 -3.12 -30.17 6.50
C ILE A 128 -3.14 -28.71 6.97
N TYR A 129 -2.47 -28.40 8.08
CA TYR A 129 -2.36 -27.03 8.57
C TYR A 129 -1.59 -26.12 7.62
N ARG A 130 -0.51 -26.59 6.98
CA ARG A 130 0.21 -25.82 5.95
C ARG A 130 -0.70 -25.44 4.79
N ALA A 131 -1.57 -26.36 4.34
CA ALA A 131 -2.54 -26.10 3.27
C ALA A 131 -3.57 -25.03 3.68
N LEU A 132 -4.17 -25.16 4.87
CA LEU A 132 -5.16 -24.21 5.41
C LEU A 132 -4.55 -22.83 5.64
N VAL A 133 -3.33 -22.77 6.19
CA VAL A 133 -2.58 -21.52 6.39
C VAL A 133 -2.26 -20.85 5.05
N ARG A 134 -1.85 -21.62 4.04
CA ARG A 134 -1.58 -21.08 2.69
C ARG A 134 -2.85 -20.46 2.10
N HIS A 135 -3.99 -21.13 2.24
CA HIS A 135 -5.29 -20.60 1.84
C HIS A 135 -5.63 -19.31 2.61
N ALA A 136 -5.51 -19.33 3.95
CA ALA A 136 -5.74 -18.16 4.81
C ALA A 136 -4.90 -16.96 4.37
N LYS A 137 -3.60 -17.16 4.12
CA LYS A 137 -2.70 -16.13 3.58
C LYS A 137 -3.18 -15.62 2.22
N GLY A 138 -3.55 -16.51 1.30
CA GLY A 138 -4.13 -16.16 0.00
C GLY A 138 -5.35 -15.25 0.12
N VAL A 139 -6.29 -15.60 1.01
CA VAL A 139 -7.50 -14.82 1.25
C VAL A 139 -7.19 -13.47 1.90
N LEU A 140 -6.41 -13.44 2.98
CA LEU A 140 -6.13 -12.21 3.73
C LEU A 140 -5.33 -11.20 2.90
N VAL A 141 -4.28 -11.67 2.20
CA VAL A 141 -3.48 -10.79 1.34
C VAL A 141 -4.27 -10.36 0.10
N GLY A 142 -5.10 -11.25 -0.46
CA GLY A 142 -6.01 -10.90 -1.55
C GLY A 142 -7.01 -9.81 -1.16
N GLN A 143 -7.62 -9.93 0.02
CA GLN A 143 -8.50 -8.89 0.57
C GLN A 143 -7.78 -7.56 0.74
N LEU A 144 -6.55 -7.57 1.26
CA LEU A 144 -5.76 -6.35 1.40
C LEU A 144 -5.46 -5.73 0.03
N ALA A 145 -5.08 -6.53 -0.97
CA ALA A 145 -4.85 -6.07 -2.33
C ALA A 145 -6.11 -5.44 -2.95
N ASP A 146 -7.28 -6.03 -2.72
CA ASP A 146 -8.56 -5.49 -3.20
C ASP A 146 -8.93 -4.20 -2.48
N GLN A 147 -8.69 -4.10 -1.17
CA GLN A 147 -8.90 -2.88 -0.38
C GLN A 147 -7.98 -1.74 -0.83
N THR A 148 -6.69 -2.00 -1.03
CA THR A 148 -5.73 -1.02 -1.54
C THR A 148 -6.13 -0.51 -2.92
N ARG A 149 -6.56 -1.40 -3.82
CA ARG A 149 -7.08 -1.00 -5.14
C ARG A 149 -8.34 -0.14 -5.03
N ALA A 150 -9.29 -0.54 -4.19
CA ALA A 150 -10.51 0.23 -3.97
C ALA A 150 -10.22 1.62 -3.38
N ALA A 151 -9.27 1.72 -2.45
CA ALA A 151 -8.82 2.99 -1.89
C ALA A 151 -8.22 3.90 -2.97
N ARG A 152 -7.35 3.37 -3.85
CA ARG A 152 -6.82 4.14 -4.98
C ARG A 152 -7.92 4.63 -5.91
N GLN A 153 -8.85 3.75 -6.32
CA GLN A 153 -9.95 4.11 -7.21
C GLN A 153 -10.83 5.22 -6.62
N PHE A 154 -11.09 5.14 -5.31
CA PHE A 154 -11.77 6.20 -4.59
C PHE A 154 -10.98 7.52 -4.60
N LEU A 155 -9.68 7.48 -4.27
CA LEU A 155 -8.81 8.66 -4.26
C LEU A 155 -8.69 9.31 -5.64
N GLN A 156 -8.67 8.51 -6.71
CA GLN A 156 -8.69 9.00 -8.08
C GLN A 156 -9.95 9.80 -8.39
N LYS A 157 -11.13 9.26 -8.07
CA LYS A 157 -12.40 9.99 -8.23
C LYS A 157 -12.42 11.27 -7.38
N PHE A 158 -11.99 11.17 -6.12
CA PHE A 158 -11.88 12.32 -5.23
C PHE A 158 -10.99 13.41 -5.84
N ASP A 159 -9.81 13.04 -6.35
CA ASP A 159 -8.85 13.95 -6.96
C ASP A 159 -9.43 14.71 -8.15
N GLU A 160 -10.14 14.01 -9.04
CA GLU A 160 -10.80 14.63 -10.20
C GLU A 160 -11.83 15.68 -9.79
N HIS A 161 -12.65 15.38 -8.78
CA HIS A 161 -13.63 16.31 -8.25
C HIS A 161 -12.97 17.48 -7.51
N TYR A 162 -11.95 17.19 -6.70
CA TYR A 162 -11.24 18.19 -5.92
C TYR A 162 -10.48 19.18 -6.80
N ARG A 163 -9.79 18.70 -7.85
CA ARG A 163 -9.14 19.55 -8.85
C ARG A 163 -10.15 20.46 -9.57
N ARG A 164 -11.29 19.92 -10.00
CA ARG A 164 -12.35 20.70 -10.65
C ARG A 164 -12.87 21.81 -9.73
N LEU A 165 -13.08 21.50 -8.45
CA LEU A 165 -13.54 22.47 -7.46
C LEU A 165 -12.50 23.58 -7.24
N LYS A 166 -11.22 23.24 -7.07
CA LYS A 166 -10.11 24.20 -6.93
C LYS A 166 -10.05 25.17 -8.11
N LEU A 167 -10.09 24.64 -9.34
CA LEU A 167 -10.09 25.43 -10.56
C LEU A 167 -11.32 26.35 -10.67
N SER A 168 -12.51 25.85 -10.37
CA SER A 168 -13.75 26.65 -10.40
C SER A 168 -13.71 27.83 -9.43
N ARG A 169 -12.97 27.70 -8.33
CA ARG A 169 -12.77 28.74 -7.31
C ARG A 169 -11.53 29.58 -7.54
N ARG A 170 -10.75 29.31 -8.60
CA ARG A 170 -9.44 29.94 -8.87
C ARG A 170 -8.50 29.88 -7.65
N ALA A 171 -8.58 28.79 -6.90
CA ALA A 171 -7.78 28.57 -5.70
C ALA A 171 -6.69 27.53 -5.99
N LEU A 172 -5.48 27.80 -5.52
CA LEU A 172 -4.34 26.89 -5.56
C LEU A 172 -3.71 26.85 -4.17
N ARG A 173 -3.31 25.66 -3.72
CA ARG A 173 -2.46 25.48 -2.54
C ARG A 173 -0.99 25.57 -2.94
N PHE A 174 -0.10 25.76 -1.96
CA PHE A 174 1.34 25.73 -2.21
C PHE A 174 1.80 24.39 -2.79
N GLU A 175 1.28 23.28 -2.27
CA GLU A 175 1.53 21.92 -2.77
C GLU A 175 1.13 21.74 -4.25
N ASP A 176 0.08 22.44 -4.69
CA ASP A 176 -0.39 22.36 -6.09
C ASP A 176 0.64 22.92 -7.07
N ILE A 177 1.47 23.87 -6.63
CA ILE A 177 2.55 24.43 -7.45
C ILE A 177 3.60 23.35 -7.68
N THR A 178 4.13 22.75 -6.62
CA THR A 178 5.14 21.68 -6.72
C THR A 178 4.64 20.53 -7.59
N LEU A 179 3.39 20.09 -7.39
CA LEU A 179 2.80 19.02 -8.19
C LEU A 179 2.62 19.40 -9.66
N ALA A 180 2.18 20.63 -9.94
CA ALA A 180 2.03 21.12 -11.31
C ALA A 180 3.38 21.24 -12.01
N LEU A 181 4.40 21.74 -11.31
CA LEU A 181 5.77 21.83 -11.83
C LEU A 181 6.32 20.43 -12.10
N GLY A 182 6.15 19.47 -11.18
CA GLY A 182 6.67 18.10 -11.32
C GLY A 182 6.01 17.31 -12.45
N LYS A 183 4.72 17.54 -12.70
CA LYS A 183 3.99 16.93 -13.83
C LYS A 183 4.20 17.64 -15.15
N SER A 184 4.62 18.90 -15.10
CA SER A 184 4.87 19.65 -16.32
C SER A 184 6.21 19.26 -16.93
N LYS A 185 6.25 19.19 -18.26
CA LYS A 185 7.48 19.06 -19.05
C LYS A 185 8.30 20.36 -19.01
N LEU A 186 8.48 20.93 -17.81
CA LEU A 186 9.21 22.18 -17.61
C LEU A 186 10.64 22.07 -18.12
N VAL A 187 11.25 20.89 -17.99
CA VAL A 187 12.58 20.61 -18.55
C VAL A 187 12.60 20.78 -20.06
N GLU A 188 11.62 20.19 -20.77
CA GLU A 188 11.50 20.34 -22.23
C GLU A 188 11.20 21.79 -22.65
N ARG A 189 10.67 22.59 -21.73
CA ARG A 189 10.41 24.02 -21.90
C ARG A 189 11.44 24.91 -21.21
N ALA A 190 12.47 24.35 -20.59
CA ALA A 190 13.37 25.10 -19.71
C ALA A 190 14.18 26.10 -20.53
N GLU A 191 14.62 25.70 -21.72
CA GLU A 191 15.28 26.58 -22.68
C GLU A 191 14.36 27.71 -23.15
N GLN A 192 13.09 27.41 -23.44
CA GLN A 192 12.10 28.43 -23.81
C GLN A 192 11.79 29.39 -22.66
N LEU A 193 11.73 28.89 -21.43
CA LEU A 193 11.51 29.69 -20.24
C LEU A 193 12.72 30.55 -19.91
N ALA A 194 13.93 29.99 -19.95
CA ALA A 194 15.18 30.74 -19.78
C ALA A 194 15.31 31.84 -20.84
N PHE A 195 14.95 31.55 -22.10
CA PHE A 195 14.90 32.55 -23.17
C PHE A 195 13.88 33.65 -22.88
N ARG A 196 12.67 33.31 -22.40
CA ARG A 196 11.62 34.30 -22.10
C ARG A 196 11.86 35.11 -20.83
N LEU A 197 12.59 34.55 -19.87
CA LEU A 197 12.98 35.21 -18.63
C LEU A 197 14.26 36.03 -18.79
N ASP A 198 14.89 36.02 -19.96
CA ASP A 198 16.20 36.64 -20.25
C ASP A 198 17.25 36.34 -19.16
N THR A 199 17.14 35.15 -18.57
CA THR A 199 17.92 34.76 -17.39
C THR A 199 18.46 33.36 -17.62
N ARG A 200 19.76 33.19 -17.41
CA ARG A 200 20.43 31.89 -17.45
C ARG A 200 20.90 31.55 -16.04
N LEU A 201 20.46 30.41 -15.53
CA LEU A 201 20.92 29.89 -14.24
C LEU A 201 22.30 29.26 -14.45
N SER A 202 23.33 29.84 -13.85
CA SER A 202 24.73 29.36 -13.94
C SER A 202 25.20 28.67 -12.66
N HIS A 203 24.58 28.99 -11.53
CA HIS A 203 24.90 28.44 -10.21
C HIS A 203 23.60 28.22 -9.45
N LEU A 204 23.54 27.12 -8.69
CA LEU A 204 22.39 26.76 -7.88
C LEU A 204 22.93 26.30 -6.51
N LEU A 205 22.47 26.96 -5.45
CA LEU A 205 22.85 26.63 -4.08
C LEU A 205 21.59 26.09 -3.39
N PHE A 206 21.71 24.93 -2.75
CA PHE A 206 20.68 24.39 -1.88
C PHE A 206 21.06 24.66 -0.44
N ASP A 207 20.14 25.28 0.27
CA ASP A 207 20.15 25.31 1.73
C ASP A 207 19.11 24.32 2.24
N GLU A 208 19.35 23.70 3.40
CA GLU A 208 18.45 22.73 4.04
C GLU A 208 18.01 21.57 3.11
N PHE A 209 18.94 21.00 2.34
CA PHE A 209 18.61 19.95 1.35
C PHE A 209 17.96 18.71 1.99
N GLN A 210 18.30 18.37 3.23
CA GLN A 210 17.71 17.26 3.96
C GLN A 210 16.20 17.40 4.19
N ASP A 211 15.64 18.61 4.10
CA ASP A 211 14.21 18.88 4.24
C ASP A 211 13.48 18.89 2.88
N THR A 212 14.18 18.58 1.79
CA THR A 212 13.60 18.57 0.43
C THR A 212 12.84 17.28 0.18
N SER A 213 11.54 17.41 -0.14
CA SER A 213 10.72 16.27 -0.57
C SER A 213 11.13 15.73 -1.94
N LEU A 214 10.80 14.48 -2.23
CA LEU A 214 11.14 13.83 -3.50
C LEU A 214 10.50 14.55 -4.70
N GLU A 215 9.31 15.12 -4.52
CA GLU A 215 8.57 15.90 -5.51
C GLU A 215 9.29 17.20 -5.84
N GLN A 216 9.74 17.92 -4.80
CA GLN A 216 10.55 19.13 -4.99
C GLN A 216 11.87 18.81 -5.68
N TRP A 217 12.53 17.71 -5.29
CA TRP A 217 13.73 17.26 -5.96
C TRP A 217 13.49 16.91 -7.43
N ASN A 218 12.42 16.18 -7.76
CA ASN A 218 12.10 15.84 -9.14
C ASN A 218 11.84 17.07 -10.02
N VAL A 219 11.34 18.17 -9.44
CA VAL A 219 11.19 19.46 -10.13
C VAL A 219 12.54 20.13 -10.37
N LEU A 220 13.44 20.08 -9.39
CA LEU A 220 14.70 20.82 -9.39
C LEU A 220 15.83 20.06 -10.10
N ARG A 221 15.84 18.73 -10.01
CA ARG A 221 16.85 17.82 -10.58
C ARG A 221 17.24 18.19 -12.01
N PRO A 222 16.30 18.45 -12.94
CA PRO A 222 16.67 18.74 -14.32
C PRO A 222 17.40 20.08 -14.49
N LEU A 223 17.10 21.07 -13.64
CA LEU A 223 17.83 22.35 -13.60
C LEU A 223 19.23 22.14 -13.03
N VAL A 224 19.36 21.29 -12.01
CA VAL A 224 20.65 20.92 -11.41
C VAL A 224 21.52 20.18 -12.41
N GLU A 225 20.97 19.20 -13.13
CA GLU A 225 21.66 18.45 -14.18
C GLU A 225 22.13 19.36 -15.33
N ASP A 226 21.31 20.34 -15.77
CA ASP A 226 21.70 21.30 -16.82
C ASP A 226 22.86 22.19 -16.38
N VAL A 227 22.86 22.67 -15.13
CA VAL A 227 23.97 23.47 -14.58
C VAL A 227 25.23 22.62 -14.46
N ALA A 228 25.12 21.40 -13.93
CA ALA A 228 26.25 20.48 -13.73
C ALA A 228 26.92 20.08 -15.04
N ASN A 229 26.14 19.78 -16.08
CA ASN A 229 26.66 19.38 -17.40
C ASN A 229 27.34 20.53 -18.17
N ARG A 230 27.11 21.79 -17.76
CA ARG A 230 27.67 22.98 -18.42
C ARG A 230 28.90 23.54 -17.73
N SER A 231 29.07 23.27 -16.43
CA SER A 231 30.26 23.67 -15.69
C SER A 231 31.36 22.62 -15.85
N ASP A 232 32.41 22.93 -16.61
CA ASP A 232 33.68 22.16 -16.69
C ASP A 232 34.54 22.26 -15.39
N GLY A 233 33.87 22.45 -14.25
CA GLY A 233 34.48 22.50 -12.94
C GLY A 233 33.66 23.33 -11.97
N PHE A 234 33.14 22.72 -10.91
CA PHE A 234 33.18 23.33 -9.57
C PHE A 234 32.86 22.34 -8.45
N SER A 235 33.56 22.51 -7.33
CA SER A 235 33.44 21.84 -6.04
C SER A 235 32.98 22.87 -5.00
N GLN A 236 32.05 22.54 -4.11
CA GLN A 236 32.35 22.26 -2.70
C GLN A 236 31.06 22.31 -1.86
N THR A 237 30.79 21.19 -1.18
CA THR A 237 29.86 21.06 -0.05
C THR A 237 30.56 21.58 1.21
N THR A 238 29.92 22.45 1.99
CA THR A 238 30.34 22.75 3.36
C THR A 238 29.27 22.32 4.35
N SER A 239 29.32 21.05 4.75
CA SER A 239 29.26 20.59 6.15
C SER A 239 29.42 19.06 6.18
N ASP A 240 30.60 18.59 6.59
CA ASP A 240 30.91 17.28 7.18
C ASP A 240 30.49 15.94 6.53
N SER A 241 30.24 15.90 5.23
CA SER A 241 30.41 14.64 4.48
C SER A 241 30.70 14.90 3.00
N GLU A 242 31.89 14.55 2.53
CA GLU A 242 32.22 14.43 1.10
C GLU A 242 31.43 13.25 0.53
N VAL A 243 30.25 13.55 -0.04
CA VAL A 243 29.41 12.56 -0.71
C VAL A 243 29.14 13.11 -2.11
N GLY A 244 29.72 12.46 -3.12
CA GLY A 244 29.39 12.73 -4.51
C GLY A 244 27.91 12.45 -4.77
N TRP A 245 27.25 13.28 -5.57
CA TRP A 245 25.81 13.24 -5.83
C TRP A 245 25.28 11.87 -6.29
N GLU A 246 26.15 10.99 -6.80
CA GLU A 246 25.85 9.59 -7.14
C GLU A 246 25.41 8.73 -5.95
N GLN A 247 25.67 9.16 -4.71
CA GLN A 247 25.31 8.41 -3.48
C GLN A 247 24.01 8.91 -2.82
N CYS A 248 23.30 9.88 -3.40
CA CYS A 248 22.02 10.38 -2.89
C CYS A 248 20.79 9.64 -3.47
N ILE A 249 20.97 8.46 -4.06
CA ILE A 249 19.89 7.59 -4.59
C ILE A 249 19.55 6.48 -3.61
#